data_AF-A0A7G8PUZ1-F1
#
_entry.id   AF-A0A7G8PUZ1-F1
#
_cell.length_a   1.000
_cell.length_b   1.000
_cell.length_c   1.000
_cell.angle_alpha   90.00
_cell.angle_beta   90.00
_cell.angle_gamma   90.00
#
_symmetry.space_group_name_H-M   'P 1'
#
loop_
_entity.id
_entity.type
_entity.pdbx_description
1 polymer ?
#
loop_
_entity_poly.entity_id
_entity_poly.type
_entity_poly.pdbx_seq_one_letter_code
_entity_poly.pdbx_strand_id
1 'polypeptide(L)'
;MAINQFLTFVLPKKPIEEKYGGIPKQLEIKLAEWEKYWENYDMELNDEPEPEFKDAISTKWWKGIEIDIVELRKDIDKIITRAEWNGGTSWKTGKAEFDHDLSIDFNDKENYIEDFRFRTDLTDSTLIFIKSMLDLCEKNEWILMDDKGNLCEPKIQNLVELIKESRAHLFITNPDQFYDTLK
;
A
#
# COMPACT_ATOMS: atom_id res chain seq x y z
N MET A 1 -3.58 -0.93 -14.13
CA MET A 1 -2.93 -1.69 -13.03
C MET A 1 -2.46 -3.02 -13.61
N ALA A 2 -1.21 -3.43 -13.36
CA ALA A 2 -0.77 -4.76 -13.77
C ALA A 2 -1.43 -5.79 -12.85
N ILE A 3 -2.18 -6.73 -13.44
CA ILE A 3 -3.15 -7.55 -12.69
C ILE A 3 -2.49 -8.60 -11.79
N ASN A 4 -1.21 -8.89 -12.00
CA ASN A 4 -0.36 -9.76 -11.20
C ASN A 4 0.26 -9.07 -9.96
N GLN A 5 0.02 -7.78 -9.75
CA GLN A 5 0.54 -7.04 -8.60
C GLN A 5 -0.43 -7.10 -7.41
N PHE A 6 0.10 -7.38 -6.22
CA PHE A 6 -0.64 -7.25 -4.95
C PHE A 6 -0.34 -5.91 -4.29
N LEU A 7 -1.38 -5.10 -4.05
CA LEU A 7 -1.30 -3.82 -3.35
C LEU A 7 -1.25 -4.05 -1.84
N THR A 8 -0.32 -3.37 -1.17
CA THR A 8 -0.19 -3.40 0.29
C THR A 8 0.02 -1.98 0.80
N PHE A 9 -0.81 -1.55 1.74
CA PHE A 9 -0.63 -0.32 2.49
C PHE A 9 0.21 -0.60 3.74
N VAL A 10 1.09 0.34 4.08
CA VAL A 10 1.92 0.34 5.28
C VAL A 10 1.33 1.36 6.24
N LEU A 11 1.06 0.94 7.47
CA LEU A 11 0.45 1.78 8.50
C LEU A 11 1.29 1.77 9.79
N PRO A 12 1.33 2.88 10.53
CA PRO A 12 1.96 2.91 11.84
C PRO A 12 1.07 2.13 12.81
N LYS A 13 1.65 1.13 13.50
CA LYS A 13 0.88 0.24 14.39
C LYS A 13 0.26 0.99 15.57
N LYS A 14 1.05 1.86 16.21
CA LYS A 14 0.69 2.52 17.48
C LYS A 14 -0.63 3.31 17.43
N PRO A 15 -0.89 4.20 16.45
CA PRO A 15 -2.18 4.91 16.35
C PRO A 15 -3.40 4.00 16.20
N ILE A 16 -3.23 2.83 15.55
CA ILE A 16 -4.30 1.85 15.39
C ILE A 16 -4.58 1.19 16.75
N GLU A 17 -3.53 0.77 17.46
CA GLU A 17 -3.67 0.18 18.80
C GLU A 17 -4.32 1.15 19.79
N GLU A 18 -3.88 2.41 19.80
CA GLU A 18 -4.44 3.45 20.67
C GLU A 18 -5.92 3.70 20.38
N LYS A 19 -6.32 3.71 19.11
CA LYS A 19 -7.71 3.96 18.71
C LYS A 19 -8.64 2.80 19.03
N TYR A 20 -8.20 1.55 18.88
CA TYR A 20 -9.06 0.37 19.01
C TYR A 20 -8.81 -0.48 20.26
N GLY A 21 -7.82 -0.12 21.11
CA GLY A 21 -7.41 -0.90 22.28
C GLY A 21 -6.64 -2.17 21.93
N GLY A 22 -6.09 -2.24 20.72
CA GLY A 22 -5.39 -3.39 20.13
C GLY A 22 -5.45 -3.35 18.60
N ILE A 23 -4.81 -4.31 17.94
CA ILE A 23 -4.86 -4.42 16.47
C ILE A 23 -6.12 -5.20 16.05
N PRO A 24 -7.08 -4.56 15.36
CA PRO A 24 -8.22 -5.29 14.81
C PRO A 24 -7.77 -6.17 13.64
N LYS A 25 -8.57 -7.17 13.28
CA LYS A 25 -8.28 -8.01 12.09
C LYS A 25 -8.49 -7.26 10.78
N GLN A 26 -9.39 -6.28 10.78
CA GLN A 26 -9.78 -5.54 9.59
C GLN A 26 -10.16 -4.11 9.99
N LEU A 27 -9.76 -3.14 9.18
CA LEU A 27 -10.25 -1.76 9.22
C LEU A 27 -11.34 -1.59 8.18
N GLU A 28 -12.35 -0.77 8.49
CA GLU A 28 -13.43 -0.47 7.55
C GLU A 28 -12.88 0.29 6.34
N ILE A 29 -13.22 -0.19 5.14
CA ILE A 29 -13.04 0.53 3.88
C ILE A 29 -14.41 0.73 3.24
N LYS A 30 -14.77 1.99 2.96
CA LYS A 30 -16.08 2.34 2.42
C LYS A 30 -16.03 2.34 0.90
N LEU A 31 -15.91 1.13 0.32
CA LEU A 31 -15.75 0.92 -1.13
C LEU A 31 -16.78 1.71 -1.96
N ALA A 32 -18.06 1.66 -1.58
CA ALA A 32 -19.12 2.37 -2.28
C ALA A 32 -18.99 3.91 -2.22
N GLU A 33 -18.38 4.46 -1.18
CA GLU A 33 -18.12 5.90 -1.08
C GLU A 33 -16.88 6.29 -1.89
N TRP A 34 -15.85 5.44 -1.92
CA TRP A 34 -14.71 5.61 -2.81
C TRP A 34 -15.10 5.54 -4.29
N GLU A 35 -15.98 4.61 -4.69
CA GLU A 35 -16.51 4.53 -6.06
C GLU A 35 -17.18 5.86 -6.46
N LYS A 36 -18.09 6.37 -5.63
CA LYS A 36 -18.72 7.68 -5.87
C LYS A 36 -17.72 8.82 -5.91
N TYR A 37 -16.71 8.80 -5.02
CA TYR A 37 -15.67 9.82 -4.99
C TYR A 37 -14.92 9.87 -6.33
N TRP A 38 -14.48 8.71 -6.84
CA TRP A 38 -13.75 8.64 -8.10
C TRP A 38 -14.62 8.90 -9.34
N GLU A 39 -15.91 8.56 -9.31
CA GLU A 39 -16.85 8.91 -10.39
C GLU A 39 -17.06 10.42 -10.53
N ASN A 40 -16.92 11.17 -9.43
CA ASN A 40 -17.08 12.62 -9.41
C ASN A 40 -15.75 13.38 -9.46
N TYR A 41 -14.62 12.67 -9.49
CA TYR A 41 -13.30 13.29 -9.53
C TYR A 41 -13.00 13.85 -10.93
N ASP A 42 -12.90 15.17 -11.03
CA ASP A 42 -12.54 15.87 -12.25
C ASP A 42 -11.01 15.98 -12.37
N MET A 43 -10.42 15.06 -13.13
CA MET A 43 -8.97 15.05 -13.39
C MET A 43 -8.46 16.33 -14.09
N GLU A 44 -9.33 17.13 -14.74
CA GLU A 44 -8.91 18.35 -15.42
C GLU A 44 -8.61 19.50 -14.44
N LEU A 45 -9.21 19.47 -13.24
CA LEU A 45 -9.01 20.49 -12.21
C LEU A 45 -7.74 20.27 -11.38
N ASN A 46 -7.16 19.07 -11.42
CA ASN A 46 -5.95 18.66 -10.68
C ASN A 46 -5.98 19.10 -9.20
N ASP A 47 -7.17 19.05 -8.61
CA ASP A 47 -7.44 19.30 -7.20
C ASP A 47 -8.12 18.02 -6.71
N GLU A 48 -7.38 17.13 -6.03
CA GLU A 48 -7.92 15.92 -5.39
C GLU A 48 -8.57 16.35 -4.08
N PRO A 49 -9.90 16.57 -4.03
CA PRO A 49 -10.52 17.07 -2.81
C PRO A 49 -10.42 16.01 -1.72
N GLU A 50 -10.20 16.41 -0.47
CA GLU A 50 -10.27 15.46 0.64
C GLU A 50 -11.67 14.80 0.68
N PRO A 51 -11.75 13.46 0.81
CA PRO A 51 -13.04 12.78 0.83
C PRO A 51 -13.88 13.21 2.04
N GLU A 52 -15.18 13.41 1.82
CA GLU A 52 -16.12 13.83 2.88
C GLU A 52 -16.44 12.71 3.89
N PHE A 53 -15.92 11.50 3.67
CA PHE A 53 -16.10 10.34 4.54
C PHE A 53 -14.79 9.89 5.16
N LYS A 54 -14.89 9.29 6.35
CA LYS A 54 -13.75 8.70 7.05
C LYS A 54 -13.79 7.17 7.02
N ASP A 55 -12.69 6.56 6.61
CA ASP A 55 -12.44 5.12 6.65
C ASP A 55 -10.94 4.82 6.87
N ALA A 56 -10.49 3.59 6.64
CA ALA A 56 -9.08 3.21 6.80
C ALA A 56 -8.12 3.97 5.87
N ILE A 57 -8.54 4.29 4.64
CA ILE A 57 -7.71 4.94 3.63
C ILE A 57 -7.69 6.45 3.86
N SER A 58 -8.84 7.07 4.14
CA SER A 58 -8.90 8.53 4.36
C SER A 58 -8.45 8.98 5.75
N THR A 59 -8.21 8.04 6.68
CA THR A 59 -7.64 8.38 7.98
C THR A 59 -6.13 8.65 7.86
N LYS A 60 -5.70 9.85 8.24
CA LYS A 60 -4.28 10.25 8.31
C LYS A 60 -3.55 9.58 9.47
N TRP A 61 -3.27 8.27 9.37
CA TRP A 61 -2.70 7.45 10.45
C TRP A 61 -1.31 7.88 10.90
N TRP A 62 -0.50 8.42 10.00
CA TRP A 62 0.86 8.87 10.30
C TRP A 62 0.93 10.26 10.95
N LYS A 63 -0.21 10.95 11.10
CA LYS A 63 -0.23 12.29 11.68
C LYS A 63 0.25 12.23 13.14
N GLY A 64 1.32 12.98 13.43
CA GLY A 64 1.97 12.98 14.75
C GLY A 64 2.98 11.85 14.98
N ILE A 65 3.25 11.02 13.97
CA ILE A 65 4.34 10.03 14.00
C ILE A 65 5.62 10.70 13.51
N GLU A 66 6.64 10.68 14.36
CA GLU A 66 7.96 11.21 14.03
C GLU A 66 8.68 10.24 13.09
N ILE A 67 8.93 10.67 11.86
CA ILE A 67 9.66 9.90 10.83
C ILE A 67 10.67 10.81 10.18
N ASP A 68 11.93 10.36 10.16
CA ASP A 68 12.94 10.95 9.28
C ASP A 68 12.68 10.47 7.85
N ILE A 69 11.92 11.28 7.09
CA ILE A 69 11.56 10.97 5.71
C ILE A 69 12.80 10.88 4.80
N VAL A 70 13.87 11.60 5.12
CA VAL A 70 15.11 11.57 4.33
C VAL A 70 15.81 10.24 4.53
N GLU A 71 15.89 9.75 5.76
CA GLU A 71 16.48 8.45 6.04
C GLU A 71 15.61 7.30 5.52
N LEU A 72 14.29 7.38 5.70
CA LEU A 72 13.35 6.40 5.13
C LEU A 72 13.52 6.28 3.61
N ARG A 73 13.63 7.41 2.90
CA ARG A 73 13.87 7.42 1.45
C ARG A 73 15.19 6.71 1.09
N LYS A 74 16.26 6.91 1.85
CA LYS A 74 17.55 6.23 1.61
C LYS A 74 17.45 4.72 1.90
N ASP A 75 16.68 4.31 2.89
CA ASP A 75 16.45 2.89 3.17
C ASP A 75 15.69 2.23 2.04
N ILE A 76 14.68 2.91 1.48
CA ILE A 76 13.93 2.41 0.31
C ILE A 76 14.80 2.40 -0.94
N ASP A 77 15.69 3.38 -1.14
CA ASP A 77 16.65 3.42 -2.25
C ASP A 77 17.58 2.19 -2.27
N LYS A 78 17.78 1.50 -1.14
CA LYS A 78 18.53 0.24 -1.07
C LYS A 78 17.69 -0.97 -1.51
N ILE A 79 16.37 -0.86 -1.50
CA ILE A 79 15.42 -1.94 -1.80
C ILE A 79 14.99 -1.89 -3.28
N ILE A 80 14.66 -0.71 -3.77
CA ILE A 80 14.07 -0.51 -5.10
C ILE A 80 14.57 0.83 -5.68
N THR A 81 14.69 0.90 -7.00
CA THR A 81 15.14 2.11 -7.71
C THR A 81 14.05 3.17 -7.74
N ARG A 82 14.42 4.46 -7.72
CA ARG A 82 13.47 5.56 -7.87
C ARG A 82 12.81 5.52 -9.26
N ALA A 83 11.52 5.84 -9.32
CA ALA A 83 10.83 6.03 -10.57
C ALA A 83 11.29 7.35 -11.23
N GLU A 84 11.39 7.36 -12.56
CA GLU A 84 11.79 8.57 -13.31
C GLU A 84 10.70 9.64 -13.35
N TRP A 85 9.47 9.29 -12.95
CA TRP A 85 8.34 10.20 -12.85
C TRP A 85 8.05 10.61 -11.39
N ASN A 86 7.46 11.79 -11.20
CA ASN A 86 6.94 12.31 -9.92
C ASN A 86 7.98 12.70 -8.85
N GLY A 87 9.09 13.35 -9.22
CA GLY A 87 9.86 14.17 -8.25
C GLY A 87 10.52 13.41 -7.08
N GLY A 88 10.59 12.08 -7.14
CA GLY A 88 11.31 11.25 -6.16
C GLY A 88 10.50 10.74 -4.96
N THR A 89 9.17 10.73 -5.05
CA THR A 89 8.25 10.13 -4.05
C THR A 89 7.78 8.72 -4.43
N SER A 90 8.21 8.23 -5.58
CA SER A 90 7.85 6.92 -6.12
C SER A 90 9.10 6.13 -6.49
N TRP A 91 9.01 4.81 -6.32
CA TRP A 91 10.02 3.82 -6.68
C TRP A 91 9.39 2.77 -7.57
N LYS A 92 10.18 2.26 -8.50
CA LYS A 92 9.74 1.22 -9.44
C LYS A 92 10.95 0.42 -9.88
N THR A 93 10.77 -0.88 -10.07
CA THR A 93 11.79 -1.71 -10.73
C THR A 93 11.99 -1.21 -12.16
N GLY A 94 13.18 -0.67 -12.46
CA GLY A 94 13.50 -0.22 -13.82
C GLY A 94 13.72 -1.41 -14.75
N LYS A 95 13.07 -1.44 -15.94
CA LYS A 95 13.22 -2.46 -17.02
C LYS A 95 13.51 -3.89 -16.54
N ALA A 96 12.92 -4.31 -15.42
CA ALA A 96 13.23 -5.56 -14.75
C ALA A 96 12.29 -6.68 -15.21
N GLU A 97 12.64 -7.91 -14.84
CA GLU A 97 11.80 -9.11 -15.03
C GLU A 97 10.46 -9.02 -14.26
N PHE A 98 10.44 -8.26 -13.17
CA PHE A 98 9.29 -8.11 -12.27
C PHE A 98 8.86 -6.65 -12.15
N ASP A 99 7.55 -6.42 -12.05
CA ASP A 99 6.94 -5.10 -11.95
C ASP A 99 6.59 -4.76 -10.49
N HIS A 100 7.59 -4.40 -9.69
CA HIS A 100 7.35 -3.88 -8.33
C HIS A 100 7.31 -2.36 -8.35
N ASP A 101 6.52 -1.78 -7.45
CA ASP A 101 6.57 -0.35 -7.20
C ASP A 101 6.19 0.00 -5.76
N LEU A 102 6.54 1.21 -5.36
CA LEU A 102 6.30 1.77 -4.04
C LEU A 102 6.08 3.26 -4.17
N SER A 103 5.15 3.81 -3.39
CA SER A 103 4.91 5.24 -3.30
C SER A 103 4.80 5.67 -1.85
N ILE A 104 5.39 6.82 -1.54
CA ILE A 104 5.15 7.55 -0.30
C ILE A 104 4.66 8.94 -0.69
N ASP A 105 3.42 9.24 -0.35
CA ASP A 105 2.94 10.61 -0.36
C ASP A 105 3.26 11.29 0.97
N PHE A 106 3.79 12.50 0.91
CA PHE A 106 4.29 13.22 2.08
C PHE A 106 3.78 14.64 2.10
N ASN A 107 3.13 15.00 3.20
CA ASN A 107 2.69 16.36 3.44
C ASN A 107 3.86 17.20 3.96
N ASP A 108 4.53 17.95 3.08
CA ASP A 108 5.65 18.81 3.45
C ASP A 108 5.25 19.93 4.43
N LYS A 109 3.98 20.39 4.38
CA LYS A 109 3.48 21.50 5.20
C LYS A 109 3.26 21.09 6.66
N GLU A 110 2.72 19.90 6.87
CA GLU A 110 2.38 19.36 8.19
C GLU A 110 3.36 18.28 8.66
N ASN A 111 4.35 17.94 7.83
CA ASN A 111 5.46 17.03 8.11
C ASN A 111 5.01 15.62 8.54
N TYR A 112 4.19 14.97 7.73
CA TYR A 112 3.75 13.60 7.95
C TYR A 112 3.50 12.85 6.63
N ILE A 113 3.55 11.52 6.68
CA ILE A 113 3.22 10.66 5.54
C ILE A 113 1.70 10.65 5.32
N GLU A 114 1.21 11.03 4.15
CA GLU A 114 -0.22 10.93 3.85
C GLU A 114 -0.59 9.49 3.49
N ASP A 115 0.24 8.85 2.68
CA ASP A 115 0.03 7.51 2.15
C ASP A 115 1.37 6.81 1.98
N PHE A 116 1.43 5.53 2.34
CA PHE A 116 2.59 4.68 2.10
C PHE A 116 2.10 3.32 1.67
N ARG A 117 2.40 2.95 0.42
CA ARG A 117 2.00 1.68 -0.16
C ARG A 117 3.05 1.15 -1.11
N PHE A 118 3.01 -0.15 -1.31
CA PHE A 118 3.79 -0.83 -2.32
C PHE A 118 2.97 -1.88 -3.04
N ARG A 119 3.40 -2.22 -4.25
CA ARG A 119 2.85 -3.28 -5.08
C ARG A 119 3.92 -4.32 -5.35
N THR A 120 3.60 -5.56 -4.99
CA THR A 120 4.47 -6.71 -5.21
C THR A 120 3.98 -7.47 -6.43
N ASP A 121 4.82 -7.61 -7.45
CA ASP A 121 4.63 -8.57 -8.53
C ASP A 121 4.70 -9.98 -7.96
N LEU A 122 3.57 -10.69 -7.97
CA LEU A 122 3.46 -12.04 -7.42
C LEU A 122 4.15 -13.10 -8.28
N THR A 123 4.67 -12.73 -9.47
CA THR A 123 5.50 -13.61 -10.30
C THR A 123 6.98 -13.58 -9.89
N ASP A 124 7.38 -12.64 -9.00
CA ASP A 124 8.75 -12.57 -8.48
C ASP A 124 9.08 -13.76 -7.58
N SER A 125 9.77 -14.74 -8.17
CA SER A 125 10.25 -15.93 -7.47
C SER A 125 11.44 -15.68 -6.53
N THR A 126 12.12 -14.54 -6.64
CA THR A 126 13.30 -14.21 -5.81
C THR A 126 12.90 -13.79 -4.41
N LEU A 127 11.71 -13.21 -4.26
CA LEU A 127 11.17 -12.65 -3.02
C LEU A 127 12.03 -11.55 -2.38
N ILE A 128 13.03 -11.02 -3.10
CA ILE A 128 13.97 -10.04 -2.55
C ILE A 128 13.25 -8.77 -2.15
N PHE A 129 12.41 -8.24 -3.05
CA PHE A 129 11.63 -7.03 -2.80
C PHE A 129 10.71 -7.18 -1.59
N ILE A 130 9.86 -8.21 -1.60
CA ILE A 130 8.88 -8.39 -0.52
C ILE A 130 9.55 -8.62 0.83
N LYS A 131 10.59 -9.45 0.92
CA LYS A 131 11.30 -9.68 2.19
C LYS A 131 11.92 -8.38 2.72
N SER A 132 12.50 -7.56 1.84
CA SER A 132 13.11 -6.29 2.24
C SER A 132 12.07 -5.30 2.75
N MET A 133 10.88 -5.27 2.15
CA MET A 133 9.75 -4.46 2.65
C MET A 133 9.23 -4.95 3.99
N LEU A 134 9.11 -6.26 4.19
CA LEU A 134 8.72 -6.85 5.47
C LEU A 134 9.73 -6.50 6.57
N ASP A 135 11.03 -6.64 6.30
CA ASP A 135 12.09 -6.27 7.24
C ASP A 135 12.05 -4.78 7.59
N LEU A 136 11.79 -3.91 6.61
CA LEU A 136 11.63 -2.47 6.84
C LEU A 136 10.43 -2.18 7.77
N CYS A 137 9.29 -2.83 7.54
CA CYS A 137 8.10 -2.66 8.35
C CYS A 137 8.29 -3.21 9.77
N GLU A 138 8.90 -4.38 9.92
CA GLU A 138 9.14 -5.01 11.23
C GLU A 138 10.07 -4.13 12.10
N LYS A 139 11.15 -3.59 11.52
CA LYS A 139 12.09 -2.71 12.24
C LYS A 139 11.46 -1.43 12.78
N ASN A 140 10.40 -0.94 12.13
CA ASN A 140 9.75 0.32 12.48
C ASN A 140 8.40 0.11 13.20
N GLU A 141 8.07 -1.13 13.58
CA GLU A 141 6.79 -1.47 14.22
C GLU A 141 5.58 -1.02 13.38
N TRP A 142 5.62 -1.30 12.08
CA TRP A 142 4.52 -1.03 11.15
C TRP A 142 3.71 -2.28 10.86
N ILE A 143 2.46 -2.07 10.47
CA ILE A 143 1.52 -3.14 10.09
C ILE A 143 1.13 -2.99 8.61
N LEU A 144 0.75 -4.12 8.00
CA LEU A 144 0.34 -4.18 6.61
C LEU A 144 -1.19 -4.25 6.51
N MET A 145 -1.73 -3.67 5.44
CA MET A 145 -3.14 -3.71 5.12
C MET A 145 -3.36 -4.00 3.63
N ASP A 146 -4.31 -4.86 3.27
CA ASP A 146 -4.74 -5.04 1.88
C ASP A 146 -5.78 -3.98 1.44
N ASP A 147 -6.23 -4.07 0.18
CA ASP A 147 -7.25 -3.19 -0.40
C ASP A 147 -8.67 -3.40 0.14
N LYS A 148 -8.87 -4.41 1.01
CA LYS A 148 -10.12 -4.70 1.73
C LYS A 148 -10.03 -4.34 3.20
N GLY A 149 -8.92 -3.78 3.65
CA GLY A 149 -8.70 -3.32 5.01
C GLY A 149 -8.23 -4.43 5.96
N ASN A 150 -7.96 -5.63 5.48
CA ASN A 150 -7.47 -6.73 6.31
C ASN A 150 -6.04 -6.43 6.77
N LEU A 151 -5.82 -6.54 8.08
CA LEU A 151 -4.54 -6.21 8.70
C LEU A 151 -3.71 -7.46 8.96
N CYS A 152 -2.39 -7.35 8.77
CA CYS A 152 -1.47 -8.40 9.18
C CYS A 152 -0.11 -7.84 9.61
N GLU A 153 0.51 -8.52 10.58
CA GLU A 153 1.91 -8.24 10.97
C GLU A 153 2.85 -8.48 9.77
N PRO A 154 3.98 -7.77 9.66
CA PRO A 154 4.90 -7.82 8.52
C PRO A 154 5.73 -9.12 8.49
N LYS A 155 5.04 -10.26 8.38
CA LYS A 155 5.62 -11.60 8.28
C LYS A 155 5.09 -12.27 7.03
N ILE A 156 5.97 -12.97 6.32
CA ILE A 156 5.62 -13.57 5.04
C ILE A 156 4.46 -14.55 5.15
N GLN A 157 4.37 -15.34 6.23
CA GLN A 157 3.24 -16.28 6.41
C GLN A 157 1.90 -15.55 6.53
N ASN A 158 1.88 -14.39 7.18
CA ASN A 158 0.65 -13.63 7.37
C ASN A 158 0.24 -12.90 6.09
N LEU A 159 1.21 -12.31 5.38
CA LEU A 159 0.94 -11.64 4.11
C LEU A 159 0.45 -12.62 3.04
N VAL A 160 0.97 -13.86 3.02
CA VAL A 160 0.51 -14.92 2.11
C VAL A 160 -0.99 -15.19 2.26
N GLU A 161 -1.55 -15.12 3.47
CA GLU A 161 -2.99 -15.31 3.66
C GLU A 161 -3.80 -14.19 2.99
N LEU A 162 -3.35 -12.93 3.07
CA LEU A 162 -3.98 -11.82 2.36
C LEU A 162 -3.83 -11.97 0.83
N ILE A 163 -2.65 -12.37 0.37
CA ILE A 163 -2.36 -12.57 -1.06
C ILE A 163 -3.30 -13.65 -1.63
N LYS A 164 -3.52 -14.78 -0.94
CA LYS A 164 -4.38 -15.86 -1.41
C LYS A 164 -5.82 -15.42 -1.67
N GLU A 165 -6.30 -14.42 -0.93
CA GLU A 165 -7.66 -13.86 -1.08
C GLU A 165 -7.73 -12.73 -2.13
N SER A 166 -6.59 -12.37 -2.73
CA SER A 166 -6.48 -11.26 -3.67
C SER A 166 -6.88 -11.64 -5.09
N ARG A 167 -7.34 -10.62 -5.83
CA ARG A 167 -7.59 -10.75 -7.28
C ARG A 167 -6.32 -11.10 -8.06
N ALA A 168 -5.16 -10.60 -7.63
CA ALA A 168 -3.89 -10.87 -8.28
C ALA A 168 -3.48 -12.35 -8.18
N HIS A 169 -3.67 -12.96 -7.02
CA HIS A 169 -3.45 -14.40 -6.86
C HIS A 169 -4.45 -15.23 -7.67
N LEU A 170 -5.73 -14.82 -7.70
CA LEU A 170 -6.73 -15.49 -8.53
C LEU A 170 -6.36 -15.44 -10.01
N PHE A 171 -5.90 -14.29 -10.50
CA PHE A 171 -5.45 -14.13 -11.89
C PHE A 171 -4.30 -15.09 -12.24
N ILE A 172 -3.31 -15.23 -11.34
CA ILE A 172 -2.14 -16.10 -11.57
C ILE A 172 -2.50 -17.59 -11.49
N THR A 173 -3.34 -17.98 -10.53
CA THR A 173 -3.60 -19.40 -10.21
C THR A 173 -4.80 -19.98 -10.93
N ASN A 174 -5.81 -19.15 -11.24
CA ASN A 174 -7.02 -19.56 -11.95
C ASN A 174 -7.54 -18.42 -12.86
N PRO A 175 -6.84 -18.12 -13.97
CA PRO A 175 -7.18 -17.00 -14.85
C PRO A 175 -8.59 -17.07 -15.43
N ASP A 176 -9.09 -18.27 -15.78
CA ASP A 176 -10.45 -18.45 -16.30
C ASP A 176 -11.50 -17.98 -15.29
N GLN A 177 -11.35 -18.41 -14.03
CA GLN A 177 -12.23 -17.95 -12.94
C GLN A 177 -12.08 -16.45 -12.70
N PHE A 178 -10.88 -15.90 -12.79
CA PHE A 178 -10.67 -14.45 -12.70
C PHE A 178 -11.48 -13.70 -13.78
N TYR A 179 -11.40 -14.13 -15.04
CA TYR A 179 -12.13 -13.48 -16.15
C TYR A 179 -13.65 -13.60 -15.99
N ASP A 180 -14.15 -14.67 -15.40
CA ASP A 180 -15.57 -14.81 -15.08
C ASP A 180 -16.05 -13.76 -14.04
N THR A 181 -15.17 -13.27 -13.16
CA THR A 181 -15.51 -12.19 -12.21
C THR A 181 -15.57 -10.79 -12.83
N LEU A 182 -15.19 -10.64 -14.10
CA LEU A 182 -15.24 -9.36 -14.82
C LEU A 182 -16.51 -9.19 -15.66
N LYS A 183 -17.34 -10.24 -15.75
CA LYS A 183 -18.62 -10.23 -16.47
C LYS A 183 -19.72 -9.65 -15.60
#